data_AF-A0A2P4Z123-F1
#
_entry.id   AF-A0A2P4Z123-F1
#
_cell.length_a   1.000
_cell.length_b   1.000
_cell.length_c   1.000
_cell.angle_alpha   90.00
_cell.angle_beta   90.00
_cell.angle_gamma   90.00
#
_symmetry.space_group_name_H-M   'P 1'
#
loop_
_entity.id
_entity.type
_entity.pdbx_description
1 polymer ?
#
loop_
_entity_poly.entity_id
_entity_poly.type
_entity_poly.pdbx_seq_one_letter_code
_entity_poly.pdbx_strand_id
1 'polypeptide(L)'
;MGNAFSSGCCSGRESEEAKKLAQEKMNRSEALGDDISRFDLAYDKNDIQEFINLLSSTQPIDKLDEPMHPWAADPKTVGALAATQLAILAARDSQPELKDEIRKKGGIQGLLELLKSKEEDRIDGAIVALSFLSVNNVECCNVMFDCGVLPYLVKCMSSEIDGLRAASAQTARNIFILGLNQRKEFMRLGGITVLVNLLNPPTKNVDKPESWYTPLEAVYHIEDLIIDQNEELLEYTRAIRKCGVVEKLQVLTKSNNRDVSEAAEILLARVAE
;
A
#
# COMPACT_ATOMS: atom_id res chain seq x y z
N MET A 1 4.42 67.19 -39.93
CA MET A 1 4.58 66.07 -40.89
C MET A 1 5.21 64.92 -40.14
N GLY A 2 4.50 63.81 -40.01
CA GLY A 2 4.89 62.68 -39.18
C GLY A 2 5.97 61.82 -39.81
N ASN A 3 6.63 61.01 -38.97
CA ASN A 3 7.20 59.75 -39.41
C ASN A 3 7.05 58.71 -38.29
N ALA A 4 6.46 57.58 -38.68
CA ALA A 4 6.18 56.40 -37.88
C ALA A 4 7.36 55.42 -37.91
N PHE A 5 7.14 54.25 -37.29
CA PHE A 5 7.91 53.00 -37.29
C PHE A 5 8.88 52.78 -36.11
N SER A 6 8.46 51.98 -35.13
CA SER A 6 8.67 50.52 -35.15
C SER A 6 8.27 49.90 -33.80
N SER A 7 7.05 49.37 -33.71
CA SER A 7 6.66 48.49 -32.61
C SER A 7 5.76 47.39 -33.16
N GLY A 8 6.28 46.18 -33.29
CA GLY A 8 5.45 45.03 -33.62
C GLY A 8 6.22 43.95 -34.36
N CYS A 9 6.77 42.99 -33.61
CA CYS A 9 6.96 41.62 -34.11
C CYS A 9 7.31 40.57 -33.04
N CYS A 10 7.11 40.85 -31.74
CA CYS A 10 7.40 39.88 -30.68
C CYS A 10 6.15 39.19 -30.11
N SER A 11 4.98 39.84 -30.14
CA SER A 11 3.72 39.27 -29.59
C SER A 11 3.09 38.17 -30.44
N GLY A 12 3.42 38.10 -31.74
CA GLY A 12 2.90 37.08 -32.65
C GLY A 12 3.59 35.73 -32.54
N ARG A 13 4.89 35.71 -32.24
CA ARG A 13 5.70 34.47 -32.18
C ARG A 13 5.41 33.65 -30.93
N GLU A 14 5.24 34.30 -29.78
CA GLU A 14 4.84 33.63 -28.53
C GLU A 14 3.43 33.01 -28.64
N SER A 15 2.54 33.61 -29.42
CA SER A 15 1.20 33.07 -29.70
C SER A 15 1.22 31.87 -30.65
N GLU A 16 2.10 31.85 -31.64
CA GLU A 16 2.27 30.73 -32.55
C GLU A 16 2.98 29.53 -31.91
N GLU A 17 4.03 29.76 -31.13
CA GLU A 17 4.70 28.68 -30.37
C GLU A 17 3.77 28.06 -29.33
N ALA A 18 2.98 28.87 -28.61
CA ALA A 18 1.99 28.36 -27.67
C ALA A 18 0.89 27.52 -28.35
N LYS A 19 0.42 27.95 -29.53
CA LYS A 19 -0.54 27.18 -30.33
C LYS A 19 0.06 25.89 -30.87
N LYS A 20 1.33 25.92 -31.28
CA LYS A 20 2.05 24.73 -31.76
C LYS A 20 2.29 23.73 -30.65
N LEU A 21 2.67 24.17 -29.45
CA LEU A 21 2.77 23.34 -28.24
C LEU A 21 1.40 22.78 -27.83
N ALA A 22 0.33 23.56 -27.92
CA ALA A 22 -1.03 23.09 -27.63
C ALA A 22 -1.49 22.05 -28.65
N GLN A 23 -1.21 22.26 -29.94
CA GLN A 23 -1.50 21.31 -31.01
C GLN A 23 -0.64 20.05 -30.92
N GLU A 24 0.63 20.16 -30.53
CA GLU A 24 1.50 19.00 -30.28
C GLU A 24 1.05 18.22 -29.05
N LYS A 25 0.56 18.89 -28.00
CA LYS A 25 -0.10 18.23 -26.86
C LYS A 25 -1.41 17.56 -27.25
N MET A 26 -2.22 18.22 -28.07
CA MET A 26 -3.51 17.68 -28.55
C MET A 26 -3.29 16.49 -29.49
N ASN A 27 -2.37 16.60 -30.45
CA ASN A 27 -2.00 15.50 -31.34
C ASN A 27 -1.34 14.34 -30.57
N ARG A 28 -0.59 14.62 -29.51
CA ARG A 28 -0.03 13.59 -28.62
C ARG A 28 -1.15 12.94 -27.77
N SER A 29 -2.15 13.69 -27.36
CA SER A 29 -3.38 13.23 -26.69
C SER A 29 -4.37 12.50 -27.60
N GLU A 30 -4.30 12.69 -28.92
CA GLU A 30 -5.06 11.93 -29.91
C GLU A 30 -4.29 10.68 -30.39
N ALA A 31 -2.95 10.72 -30.37
CA ALA A 31 -2.09 9.59 -30.72
C ALA A 31 -1.93 8.55 -29.59
N LEU A 32 -1.96 9.00 -28.33
CA LEU A 32 -2.29 8.14 -27.19
C LEU A 32 -3.81 8.18 -27.08
N GLY A 33 -4.52 7.15 -27.53
CA GLY A 33 -5.96 7.05 -27.25
C GLY A 33 -6.24 7.33 -25.77
N ASP A 34 -7.42 7.88 -25.49
CA ASP A 34 -7.92 8.17 -24.14
C ASP A 34 -7.52 7.07 -23.13
N ASP A 35 -7.12 7.42 -21.90
CA ASP A 35 -6.46 6.46 -20.99
C ASP A 35 -7.35 5.25 -20.66
N ILE A 36 -8.68 5.39 -20.81
CA ILE A 36 -9.63 4.28 -20.75
C ILE A 36 -9.37 3.28 -21.89
N SER A 37 -9.22 3.75 -23.14
CA SER A 37 -8.91 2.88 -24.28
C SER A 37 -7.55 2.20 -24.14
N ARG A 38 -6.56 2.90 -23.54
CA ARG A 38 -5.26 2.30 -23.20
C ARG A 38 -5.40 1.22 -22.13
N PHE A 39 -6.22 1.46 -21.11
CA PHE A 39 -6.52 0.49 -20.07
C PHE A 39 -7.20 -0.76 -20.63
N ASP A 40 -8.23 -0.61 -21.46
CA ASP A 40 -8.94 -1.74 -22.08
C ASP A 40 -8.00 -2.59 -22.93
N LEU A 41 -7.16 -1.93 -23.74
CA LEU A 41 -6.15 -2.62 -24.55
C LEU A 41 -5.11 -3.36 -23.69
N ALA A 42 -4.70 -2.76 -22.57
CA ALA A 42 -3.80 -3.40 -21.62
C ALA A 42 -4.46 -4.60 -20.94
N TYR A 43 -5.74 -4.50 -20.60
CA TYR A 43 -6.53 -5.57 -20.03
C TYR A 43 -6.64 -6.78 -20.96
N ASP A 44 -7.02 -6.57 -22.21
CA ASP A 44 -7.14 -7.64 -23.21
C ASP A 44 -5.82 -8.39 -23.44
N LYS A 45 -4.69 -7.67 -23.32
CA LYS A 45 -3.34 -8.20 -23.57
C LYS A 45 -2.61 -8.66 -22.31
N ASN A 46 -3.19 -8.48 -21.12
CA ASN A 46 -2.49 -8.60 -19.84
C ASN A 46 -1.17 -7.80 -19.81
N ASP A 47 -1.18 -6.57 -20.34
CA ASP A 47 0.01 -5.73 -20.43
C ASP A 47 0.34 -5.05 -19.09
N ILE A 48 1.17 -5.74 -18.28
CA ILE A 48 1.66 -5.21 -16.99
C ILE A 48 2.36 -3.86 -17.15
N GLN A 49 3.13 -3.66 -18.23
CA GLN A 49 3.88 -2.41 -18.37
C GLN A 49 2.93 -1.24 -18.57
N GLU A 50 1.87 -1.45 -19.36
CA GLU A 50 0.89 -0.40 -19.61
C GLU A 50 0.03 -0.10 -18.38
N PHE A 51 -0.33 -1.11 -17.58
CA PHE A 51 -0.95 -0.85 -16.27
C PHE A 51 -0.05 0.02 -15.38
N ILE A 52 1.25 -0.26 -15.33
CA ILE A 52 2.21 0.55 -14.55
C ILE A 52 2.27 1.99 -15.08
N ASN A 53 2.30 2.19 -16.41
CA ASN A 53 2.29 3.51 -17.02
C ASN A 53 1.00 4.29 -16.65
N LEU A 54 -0.12 3.59 -16.59
CA LEU A 54 -1.44 4.16 -16.31
C LEU A 54 -1.67 4.51 -14.83
N LEU A 55 -0.84 4.05 -13.88
CA LEU A 55 -0.97 4.42 -12.45
C LEU A 55 -0.99 5.94 -12.23
N SER A 56 -0.26 6.69 -13.06
CA SER A 56 -0.22 8.15 -13.01
C SER A 56 -1.48 8.84 -13.56
N SER A 57 -2.33 8.12 -14.31
CA SER A 57 -3.51 8.69 -14.96
C SER A 57 -4.53 9.17 -13.93
N THR A 58 -4.93 10.44 -14.04
CA THR A 58 -6.00 11.05 -13.24
C THR A 58 -7.32 11.11 -13.99
N GLN A 59 -7.42 10.44 -15.15
CA GLN A 59 -8.64 10.45 -15.94
C GLN A 59 -9.77 9.79 -15.14
N PRO A 60 -10.93 10.47 -14.96
CA PRO A 60 -12.08 9.89 -14.27
C PRO A 60 -12.64 8.68 -15.02
N ILE A 61 -13.17 7.71 -14.26
CA ILE A 61 -13.98 6.62 -14.80
C ILE A 61 -15.42 6.74 -14.30
N ASP A 62 -16.34 6.07 -15.01
CA ASP A 62 -17.71 5.94 -14.54
C ASP A 62 -17.77 5.17 -13.22
N LYS A 63 -18.76 5.52 -12.39
CA LYS A 63 -18.97 4.82 -11.13
C LYS A 63 -19.29 3.36 -11.43
N LEU A 64 -18.62 2.47 -10.73
CA LEU A 64 -18.87 1.03 -10.82
C LEU A 64 -20.24 0.67 -10.25
N ASP A 65 -20.89 -0.30 -10.87
CA ASP A 65 -22.17 -0.85 -10.39
C ASP A 65 -21.99 -1.66 -9.11
N GLU A 66 -20.87 -2.38 -9.00
CA GLU A 66 -20.53 -3.24 -7.86
C GLU A 66 -19.11 -2.93 -7.34
N PRO A 67 -18.89 -3.01 -6.01
CA PRO A 67 -17.56 -2.84 -5.44
C PRO A 67 -16.60 -3.95 -5.89
N MET A 68 -15.36 -3.58 -6.24
CA MET A 68 -14.34 -4.55 -6.68
C MET A 68 -13.64 -5.26 -5.51
N HIS A 69 -13.72 -4.70 -4.30
CA HIS A 69 -12.98 -5.19 -3.14
C HIS A 69 -13.78 -4.97 -1.84
N PRO A 70 -13.65 -5.84 -0.82
CA PRO A 70 -14.50 -5.77 0.38
C PRO A 70 -14.36 -4.49 1.21
N TRP A 71 -13.20 -3.83 1.17
CA TRP A 71 -12.91 -2.66 2.00
C TRP A 71 -12.24 -1.50 1.28
N ALA A 72 -11.67 -1.71 0.10
CA ALA A 72 -10.97 -0.64 -0.63
C ALA A 72 -12.01 0.25 -1.30
N ALA A 73 -11.79 1.56 -1.29
CA ALA A 73 -12.64 2.49 -2.02
C ALA A 73 -12.65 2.19 -3.53
N ASP A 74 -13.82 2.28 -4.15
CA ASP A 74 -13.97 2.04 -5.58
C ASP A 74 -13.07 3.00 -6.39
N PRO A 75 -12.36 2.51 -7.42
CA PRO A 75 -11.51 3.35 -8.24
C PRO A 75 -12.34 4.45 -8.91
N LYS A 76 -11.87 5.70 -8.80
CA LYS A 76 -12.50 6.87 -9.44
C LYS A 76 -11.76 7.34 -10.67
N THR A 77 -10.55 6.81 -10.89
CA THR A 77 -9.69 7.16 -12.01
C THR A 77 -9.04 5.94 -12.62
N VAL A 78 -8.59 6.05 -13.87
CA VAL A 78 -7.84 5.00 -14.57
C VAL A 78 -6.60 4.57 -13.78
N GLY A 79 -5.91 5.50 -13.12
CA GLY A 79 -4.75 5.16 -12.29
C GLY A 79 -5.07 4.31 -11.06
N ALA A 80 -6.20 4.57 -10.39
CA ALA A 80 -6.66 3.71 -9.30
C ALA A 80 -7.10 2.33 -9.82
N LEU A 81 -7.80 2.30 -10.96
CA LEU A 81 -8.23 1.04 -11.59
C LEU A 81 -7.03 0.20 -12.06
N ALA A 82 -5.97 0.83 -12.57
CA ALA A 82 -4.72 0.17 -12.91
C ALA A 82 -4.04 -0.45 -11.69
N ALA A 83 -4.06 0.21 -10.53
CA ALA A 83 -3.57 -0.37 -9.28
C ALA A 83 -4.37 -1.61 -8.87
N THR A 84 -5.70 -1.57 -9.01
CA THR A 84 -6.58 -2.71 -8.78
C THR A 84 -6.25 -3.89 -9.70
N GLN A 85 -5.95 -3.64 -10.99
CA GLN A 85 -5.52 -4.72 -11.88
C GLN A 85 -4.16 -5.29 -11.52
N LEU A 86 -3.19 -4.47 -11.13
CA LEU A 86 -1.91 -4.98 -10.63
C LEU A 86 -2.10 -5.84 -9.37
N ALA A 87 -3.02 -5.47 -8.49
CA ALA A 87 -3.37 -6.29 -7.32
C ALA A 87 -3.97 -7.65 -7.73
N ILE A 88 -4.92 -7.66 -8.67
CA ILE A 88 -5.53 -8.90 -9.18
C ILE A 88 -4.48 -9.80 -9.83
N LEU A 89 -3.55 -9.24 -10.61
CA LEU A 89 -2.45 -10.00 -11.20
C LEU A 89 -1.51 -10.56 -10.12
N ALA A 90 -1.15 -9.76 -9.11
CA ALA A 90 -0.29 -10.18 -8.00
C ALA A 90 -0.94 -11.24 -7.09
N ALA A 91 -2.28 -11.29 -7.02
CA ALA A 91 -3.02 -12.26 -6.23
C ALA A 91 -3.17 -13.64 -6.90
N ARG A 92 -2.71 -13.82 -8.16
CA ARG A 92 -2.83 -15.10 -8.87
C ARG A 92 -1.80 -16.11 -8.39
N ASP A 93 -2.20 -16.98 -7.47
CA ASP A 93 -1.35 -18.07 -6.97
C ASP A 93 -0.88 -19.05 -8.06
N SER A 94 -1.64 -19.16 -9.16
CA SER A 94 -1.26 -19.99 -10.32
C SER A 94 -0.17 -19.38 -11.20
N GLN A 95 0.17 -18.09 -11.01
CA GLN A 95 1.16 -17.35 -11.80
C GLN A 95 2.04 -16.47 -10.88
N PRO A 96 2.79 -17.07 -9.93
CA PRO A 96 3.60 -16.32 -8.96
C PRO A 96 4.68 -15.44 -9.62
N GLU A 97 5.11 -15.77 -10.84
CA GLU A 97 6.07 -15.00 -11.64
C GLU A 97 5.58 -13.58 -11.97
N LEU A 98 4.26 -13.33 -11.96
CA LEU A 98 3.71 -11.99 -12.22
C LEU A 98 4.17 -10.98 -11.16
N LYS A 99 4.37 -11.40 -9.91
CA LYS A 99 4.89 -10.53 -8.85
C LYS A 99 6.29 -10.00 -9.21
N ASP A 100 7.14 -10.89 -9.71
CA ASP A 100 8.49 -10.54 -10.17
C ASP A 100 8.46 -9.66 -11.43
N GLU A 101 7.54 -9.91 -12.35
CA GLU A 101 7.37 -9.09 -13.55
C GLU A 101 6.94 -7.67 -13.19
N ILE A 102 5.93 -7.51 -12.31
CA ILE A 102 5.48 -6.21 -11.79
C ILE A 102 6.65 -5.48 -11.12
N ARG A 103 7.43 -6.15 -10.27
CA ARG A 103 8.64 -5.57 -9.65
C ARG A 103 9.64 -5.09 -10.70
N LYS A 104 10.04 -5.98 -11.62
CA LYS A 104 11.08 -5.70 -12.63
C LYS A 104 10.69 -4.56 -13.57
N LYS A 105 9.39 -4.38 -13.83
CA LYS A 105 8.84 -3.29 -14.64
C LYS A 105 8.64 -1.96 -13.88
N GLY A 106 9.06 -1.89 -12.61
CA GLY A 106 8.99 -0.67 -11.79
C GLY A 106 7.64 -0.45 -11.11
N GLY A 107 6.78 -1.48 -11.02
CA GLY A 107 5.44 -1.37 -10.45
C GLY A 107 5.43 -0.92 -8.99
N ILE A 108 6.38 -1.36 -8.17
CA ILE A 108 6.48 -0.94 -6.75
C ILE A 108 6.68 0.57 -6.62
N GLN A 109 7.52 1.17 -7.49
CA GLN A 109 7.72 2.62 -7.49
C GLN A 109 6.44 3.37 -7.89
N GLY A 110 5.72 2.87 -8.90
CA GLY A 110 4.44 3.44 -9.31
C GLY A 110 3.39 3.38 -8.20
N LEU A 111 3.30 2.25 -7.50
CA LEU A 111 2.39 2.08 -6.35
C LEU A 111 2.78 2.97 -5.17
N LEU A 112 4.08 3.20 -4.93
CA LEU A 112 4.56 4.15 -3.93
C LEU A 112 4.09 5.59 -4.24
N GLU A 113 4.07 6.01 -5.51
CA GLU A 113 3.53 7.34 -5.85
C GLU A 113 2.03 7.45 -5.55
N LEU A 114 1.27 6.37 -5.65
CA LEU A 114 -0.14 6.34 -5.25
C LEU A 114 -0.33 6.46 -3.73
N LEU A 115 0.55 5.87 -2.92
CA LEU A 115 0.51 6.04 -1.46
C LEU A 115 0.74 7.49 -0.99
N LYS A 116 1.30 8.34 -1.86
CA LYS A 116 1.48 9.79 -1.60
C LYS A 116 0.23 10.61 -1.92
N SER A 117 -0.79 10.00 -2.53
CA SER A 117 -2.05 10.65 -2.87
C SER A 117 -2.82 11.12 -1.62
N LYS A 118 -3.81 11.98 -1.84
CA LYS A 118 -4.86 12.31 -0.87
C LYS A 118 -6.17 11.56 -1.13
N GLU A 119 -6.28 10.93 -2.30
CA GLU A 119 -7.45 10.16 -2.72
C GLU A 119 -7.37 8.73 -2.16
N GLU A 120 -8.41 8.33 -1.43
CA GLU A 120 -8.49 7.04 -0.73
C GLU A 120 -8.39 5.85 -1.69
N ASP A 121 -9.07 5.89 -2.84
CA ASP A 121 -9.07 4.80 -3.83
C ASP A 121 -7.68 4.51 -4.40
N ARG A 122 -6.84 5.54 -4.53
CA ARG A 122 -5.44 5.38 -4.93
C ARG A 122 -4.60 4.74 -3.83
N ILE A 123 -4.78 5.17 -2.58
CA ILE A 123 -4.04 4.63 -1.44
C ILE A 123 -4.43 3.17 -1.22
N ASP A 124 -5.73 2.89 -1.19
CA ASP A 124 -6.27 1.56 -0.94
C ASP A 124 -5.82 0.59 -2.03
N GLY A 125 -5.99 0.93 -3.31
CA GLY A 125 -5.55 0.11 -4.43
C GLY A 125 -4.05 -0.19 -4.38
N ALA A 126 -3.23 0.78 -3.97
CA ALA A 126 -1.79 0.58 -3.79
C ALA A 126 -1.46 -0.36 -2.62
N ILE A 127 -2.15 -0.24 -1.48
CA ILE A 127 -1.96 -1.14 -0.34
C ILE A 127 -2.39 -2.57 -0.69
N VAL A 128 -3.51 -2.76 -1.38
CA VAL A 128 -3.96 -4.09 -1.83
C VAL A 128 -2.91 -4.71 -2.77
N ALA A 129 -2.39 -3.94 -3.74
CA ALA A 129 -1.36 -4.46 -4.64
C ALA A 129 -0.05 -4.83 -3.91
N LEU A 130 0.44 -3.93 -3.03
CA LEU A 130 1.68 -4.15 -2.28
C LEU A 130 1.55 -5.33 -1.31
N SER A 131 0.39 -5.55 -0.70
CA SER A 131 0.19 -6.67 0.21
C SER A 131 0.36 -8.00 -0.52
N PHE A 132 -0.27 -8.18 -1.68
CA PHE A 132 -0.10 -9.38 -2.50
C PHE A 132 1.33 -9.54 -3.04
N LEU A 133 1.96 -8.44 -3.47
CA LEU A 133 3.35 -8.46 -3.93
C LEU A 133 4.33 -8.88 -2.83
N SER A 134 4.03 -8.61 -1.55
CA SER A 134 4.89 -8.96 -0.42
C SER A 134 4.81 -10.45 -0.03
N VAL A 135 3.72 -11.14 -0.36
CA VAL A 135 3.49 -12.53 0.05
C VAL A 135 4.45 -13.46 -0.69
N ASN A 136 5.30 -14.17 0.07
CA ASN A 136 6.27 -15.15 -0.41
C ASN A 136 7.22 -14.60 -1.49
N ASN A 137 7.54 -13.30 -1.45
CA ASN A 137 8.42 -12.68 -2.42
C ASN A 137 9.40 -11.69 -1.76
N VAL A 138 10.53 -12.23 -1.29
CA VAL A 138 11.61 -11.48 -0.62
C VAL A 138 12.12 -10.33 -1.47
N GLU A 139 12.26 -10.54 -2.77
CA GLU A 139 12.76 -9.52 -3.70
C GLU A 139 11.82 -8.32 -3.83
N CYS A 140 10.50 -8.54 -3.81
CA CYS A 140 9.54 -7.42 -3.74
C CYS A 140 9.63 -6.67 -2.41
N CYS A 141 9.71 -7.39 -1.28
CA CYS A 141 9.88 -6.77 0.03
C CYS A 141 11.17 -5.95 0.16
N ASN A 142 12.29 -6.43 -0.40
CA ASN A 142 13.56 -5.69 -0.47
C ASN A 142 13.37 -4.37 -1.24
N VAL A 143 12.75 -4.40 -2.42
CA VAL A 143 12.50 -3.18 -3.20
C VAL A 143 11.55 -2.22 -2.46
N MET A 144 10.49 -2.73 -1.80
CA MET A 144 9.59 -1.90 -0.98
C MET A 144 10.35 -1.19 0.14
N PHE A 145 11.28 -1.89 0.80
CA PHE A 145 12.13 -1.29 1.82
C PHE A 145 13.04 -0.21 1.23
N ASP A 146 13.77 -0.54 0.17
CA ASP A 146 14.78 0.34 -0.44
C ASP A 146 14.17 1.64 -1.01
N CYS A 147 12.96 1.57 -1.57
CA CYS A 147 12.27 2.76 -2.10
C CYS A 147 11.47 3.55 -1.05
N GLY A 148 11.40 3.08 0.20
CA GLY A 148 10.77 3.81 1.29
C GLY A 148 9.24 3.69 1.36
N VAL A 149 8.69 2.49 1.14
CA VAL A 149 7.25 2.19 1.32
C VAL A 149 6.86 2.17 2.80
N LEU A 150 7.76 1.76 3.69
CA LEU A 150 7.48 1.48 5.10
C LEU A 150 6.81 2.64 5.90
N PRO A 151 7.19 3.93 5.73
CA PRO A 151 6.51 5.05 6.39
C PRO A 151 5.02 5.14 6.07
N TYR A 152 4.64 4.80 4.83
CA TYR A 152 3.25 4.84 4.39
C TYR A 152 2.46 3.65 4.94
N LEU A 153 3.07 2.47 5.04
CA LEU A 153 2.47 1.31 5.71
C LEU A 153 2.18 1.62 7.18
N VAL A 154 3.16 2.17 7.92
CA VAL A 154 3.00 2.54 9.33
C VAL A 154 1.87 3.56 9.52
N LYS A 155 1.73 4.53 8.61
CA LYS A 155 0.60 5.46 8.61
C LYS A 155 -0.74 4.73 8.42
N CYS A 156 -0.82 3.83 7.44
CA CYS A 156 -2.06 3.12 7.10
C CYS A 156 -2.49 2.10 8.16
N MET A 157 -1.55 1.56 8.95
CA MET A 157 -1.85 0.72 10.12
C MET A 157 -2.70 1.45 11.19
N SER A 158 -2.76 2.79 11.16
CA SER A 158 -3.61 3.58 12.07
C SER A 158 -4.98 3.93 11.47
N SER A 159 -5.32 3.44 10.27
CA SER A 159 -6.61 3.70 9.62
C SER A 159 -7.78 3.15 10.42
N GLU A 160 -8.96 3.79 10.35
CA GLU A 160 -10.19 3.24 10.93
C GLU A 160 -10.75 2.03 10.16
N ILE A 161 -10.32 1.83 8.90
CA ILE A 161 -10.72 0.72 8.04
C ILE A 161 -9.89 -0.52 8.42
N ASP A 162 -10.56 -1.56 8.93
CA ASP A 162 -9.91 -2.78 9.42
C ASP A 162 -9.07 -3.49 8.35
N GLY A 163 -9.60 -3.65 7.14
CA GLY A 163 -8.86 -4.26 6.04
C GLY A 163 -7.60 -3.47 5.63
N LEU A 164 -7.66 -2.13 5.66
CA LEU A 164 -6.52 -1.27 5.34
C LEU A 164 -5.43 -1.39 6.41
N ARG A 165 -5.80 -1.35 7.71
CA ARG A 165 -4.81 -1.51 8.79
C ARG A 165 -4.18 -2.90 8.78
N ALA A 166 -4.97 -3.96 8.57
CA ALA A 166 -4.50 -5.35 8.57
C ALA A 166 -3.57 -5.62 7.39
N ALA A 167 -3.97 -5.26 6.17
CA ALA A 167 -3.13 -5.40 4.98
C ALA A 167 -1.82 -4.62 5.12
N SER A 168 -1.85 -3.42 5.71
CA SER A 168 -0.64 -2.62 5.95
C SER A 168 0.28 -3.27 6.99
N ALA A 169 -0.28 -3.82 8.07
CA ALA A 169 0.47 -4.50 9.12
C ALA A 169 1.14 -5.78 8.60
N GLN A 170 0.41 -6.61 7.84
CA GLN A 170 0.93 -7.81 7.22
C GLN A 170 2.06 -7.50 6.21
N THR A 171 1.89 -6.45 5.40
CA THR A 171 2.93 -5.99 4.46
C THR A 171 4.17 -5.51 5.21
N ALA A 172 3.99 -4.71 6.27
CA ALA A 172 5.09 -4.25 7.11
C ALA A 172 5.82 -5.42 7.78
N ARG A 173 5.08 -6.44 8.25
CA ARG A 173 5.64 -7.68 8.77
C ARG A 173 6.50 -8.39 7.74
N ASN A 174 5.99 -8.59 6.53
CA ASN A 174 6.75 -9.24 5.46
C ASN A 174 8.06 -8.51 5.12
N ILE A 175 8.14 -7.20 5.37
CA ILE A 175 9.37 -6.40 5.22
C ILE A 175 10.28 -6.53 6.46
N PHE A 176 9.77 -6.31 7.67
CA PHE A 176 10.63 -6.27 8.86
C PHE A 176 11.25 -7.61 9.20
N ILE A 177 10.62 -8.74 8.86
CA ILE A 177 11.18 -10.06 9.15
C ILE A 177 12.41 -10.40 8.31
N LEU A 178 12.71 -9.61 7.26
CA LEU A 178 13.85 -9.85 6.39
C LEU A 178 15.20 -9.64 7.08
N GLY A 179 15.24 -8.82 8.14
CA GLY A 179 16.49 -8.56 8.85
C GLY A 179 16.45 -7.40 9.84
N LEU A 180 17.55 -7.22 10.56
CA LEU A 180 17.66 -6.22 11.63
C LEU A 180 17.57 -4.78 11.12
N ASN A 181 18.02 -4.49 9.89
CA ASN A 181 17.90 -3.15 9.31
C ASN A 181 16.45 -2.74 9.12
N GLN A 182 15.62 -3.66 8.62
CA GLN A 182 14.20 -3.44 8.38
C GLN A 182 13.43 -3.32 9.71
N ARG A 183 13.73 -4.17 10.70
CA ARG A 183 13.15 -4.04 12.06
C ARG A 183 13.52 -2.72 12.72
N LYS A 184 14.77 -2.27 12.61
CA LYS A 184 15.25 -1.00 13.18
C LYS A 184 14.56 0.20 12.54
N GLU A 185 14.38 0.17 11.22
CA GLU A 185 13.66 1.23 10.51
C GLU A 185 12.17 1.24 10.88
N PHE A 186 11.53 0.07 10.94
CA PHE A 186 10.15 -0.06 11.41
C PHE A 186 9.99 0.54 12.83
N MET A 187 10.90 0.25 13.74
CA MET A 187 10.94 0.86 15.08
C MET A 187 11.11 2.37 15.01
N ARG A 188 12.08 2.88 14.22
CA ARG A 188 12.37 4.31 14.08
C ARG A 188 11.16 5.11 13.58
N LEU A 189 10.35 4.49 12.71
CA LEU A 189 9.12 5.07 12.16
C LEU A 189 7.93 5.03 13.13
N GLY A 190 8.10 4.49 14.35
CA GLY A 190 7.01 4.33 15.32
C GLY A 190 6.12 3.12 15.05
N GLY A 191 6.54 2.21 14.17
CA GLY A 191 5.77 1.03 13.77
C GLY A 191 5.41 0.12 14.95
N ILE A 192 6.29 0.00 15.95
CA ILE A 192 6.04 -0.79 17.17
C ILE A 192 4.81 -0.29 17.93
N THR A 193 4.70 1.03 18.12
CA THR A 193 3.57 1.62 18.83
C THR A 193 2.25 1.33 18.12
N VAL A 194 2.24 1.47 16.79
CA VAL A 194 1.04 1.19 15.99
C VAL A 194 0.72 -0.30 15.98
N LEU A 195 1.72 -1.18 15.84
CA LEU A 195 1.54 -2.63 15.90
C LEU A 195 0.96 -3.09 17.25
N VAL A 196 1.48 -2.57 18.36
CA VAL A 196 0.94 -2.86 19.70
C VAL A 196 -0.50 -2.35 19.85
N ASN A 197 -0.88 -1.24 19.20
CA ASN A 197 -2.26 -0.76 19.20
C ASN A 197 -3.23 -1.67 18.42
N LEU A 198 -2.76 -2.49 17.49
CA LEU A 198 -3.60 -3.47 16.78
C LEU A 198 -4.08 -4.61 17.69
N LEU A 199 -3.48 -4.79 18.87
CA LEU A 199 -3.97 -5.71 19.91
C LEU A 199 -5.25 -5.23 20.60
N ASN A 200 -5.75 -4.03 20.31
CA ASN A 200 -7.00 -3.57 20.89
C ASN A 200 -8.17 -4.48 20.46
N PRO A 201 -9.02 -4.95 21.39
CA PRO A 201 -10.20 -5.73 21.03
C PRO A 201 -11.11 -4.98 20.03
N PRO A 202 -11.84 -5.71 19.16
CA PRO A 202 -12.81 -5.07 18.28
C PRO A 202 -13.86 -4.31 19.09
N THR A 203 -14.26 -3.15 18.59
CA THR A 203 -15.33 -2.32 19.19
C THR A 203 -16.69 -2.54 18.53
N LYS A 204 -16.73 -3.18 17.36
CA LYS A 204 -17.93 -3.49 16.59
C LYS A 204 -17.93 -4.98 16.24
N ASN A 205 -19.12 -5.58 16.15
CA ASN A 205 -19.30 -6.97 15.76
C ASN A 205 -18.44 -7.95 16.58
N VAL A 206 -18.28 -7.71 17.89
CA VAL A 206 -17.40 -8.49 18.78
C VAL A 206 -17.74 -9.99 18.78
N ASP A 207 -18.99 -10.31 18.48
CA ASP A 207 -19.52 -11.68 18.41
C ASP A 207 -19.08 -12.42 17.13
N LYS A 208 -18.56 -11.69 16.13
CA LYS A 208 -18.13 -12.23 14.84
C LYS A 208 -16.65 -12.62 14.88
N PRO A 209 -16.27 -13.86 14.54
CA PRO A 209 -14.88 -14.30 14.53
C PRO A 209 -13.95 -13.41 13.69
N GLU A 210 -14.44 -12.87 12.58
CA GLU A 210 -13.66 -12.06 11.65
C GLU A 210 -13.21 -10.73 12.27
N SER A 211 -13.95 -10.21 13.26
CA SER A 211 -13.57 -8.96 13.95
C SER A 211 -12.35 -9.13 14.85
N TRP A 212 -11.93 -10.37 15.10
CA TRP A 212 -10.78 -10.72 15.92
C TRP A 212 -9.53 -11.07 15.10
N TYR A 213 -9.61 -11.08 13.77
CA TYR A 213 -8.48 -11.43 12.91
C TYR A 213 -7.32 -10.42 13.06
N THR A 214 -7.59 -9.11 13.04
CA THR A 214 -6.52 -8.11 13.19
C THR A 214 -5.77 -8.22 14.53
N PRO A 215 -6.45 -8.31 15.70
CA PRO A 215 -5.74 -8.56 16.97
C PRO A 215 -4.96 -9.88 16.99
N LEU A 216 -5.52 -10.95 16.41
CA LEU A 216 -4.84 -12.25 16.33
C LEU A 216 -3.56 -12.16 15.48
N GLU A 217 -3.64 -11.58 14.28
CA GLU A 217 -2.49 -11.36 13.41
C GLU A 217 -1.44 -10.47 14.08
N ALA A 218 -1.86 -9.43 14.81
CA ALA A 218 -0.96 -8.57 15.55
C ALA A 218 -0.16 -9.31 16.63
N VAL A 219 -0.75 -10.33 17.28
CA VAL A 219 -0.01 -11.20 18.22
C VAL A 219 1.14 -11.91 17.48
N TYR A 220 0.86 -12.54 16.33
CA TYR A 220 1.89 -13.23 15.55
C TYR A 220 2.95 -12.28 15.00
N HIS A 221 2.55 -11.09 14.52
CA HIS A 221 3.48 -10.09 14.03
C HIS A 221 4.40 -9.56 15.12
N ILE A 222 3.93 -9.45 16.36
CA ILE A 222 4.78 -9.07 17.49
C ILE A 222 5.77 -10.19 17.81
N GLU A 223 5.34 -11.45 17.76
CA GLU A 223 6.26 -12.59 17.92
C GLU A 223 7.35 -12.58 16.84
N ASP A 224 7.00 -12.39 15.57
CA ASP A 224 7.94 -12.27 14.46
C ASP A 224 8.89 -11.06 14.57
N LEU A 225 8.46 -10.00 15.25
CA LEU A 225 9.27 -8.82 15.48
C LEU A 225 10.36 -9.10 16.53
N ILE A 226 10.03 -9.83 17.59
CA ILE A 226 10.93 -10.07 18.73
C ILE A 226 11.70 -11.38 18.62
N ILE A 227 11.38 -12.25 17.67
CA ILE A 227 12.09 -13.51 17.42
C ILE A 227 12.74 -13.48 16.03
N ASP A 228 13.99 -13.90 15.96
CA ASP A 228 14.68 -14.20 14.71
C ASP A 228 15.45 -15.51 14.86
N GLN A 229 15.23 -16.48 13.96
CA GLN A 229 15.87 -17.81 14.02
C GLN A 229 15.78 -18.51 15.39
N ASN A 230 14.65 -18.36 16.11
CA ASN A 230 14.41 -18.84 17.48
C ASN A 230 15.20 -18.12 18.59
N GLU A 231 15.93 -17.06 18.26
CA GLU A 231 16.58 -16.19 19.24
C GLU A 231 15.70 -14.98 19.56
N GLU A 232 15.62 -14.64 20.85
CA GLU A 232 14.93 -13.45 21.28
C GLU A 232 15.77 -12.19 21.06
N LEU A 233 15.18 -11.20 20.39
CA LEU A 233 15.76 -9.90 20.16
C LEU A 233 15.34 -8.92 21.27
N LEU A 234 16.09 -8.93 22.38
CA LEU A 234 15.79 -8.16 23.61
C LEU A 234 15.53 -6.66 23.40
N GLU A 235 16.13 -6.04 22.39
CA GLU A 235 15.88 -4.63 22.05
C GLU A 235 14.40 -4.41 21.71
N TYR A 236 13.82 -5.28 20.88
CA TYR A 236 12.44 -5.19 20.44
C TYR A 236 11.48 -5.64 21.55
N THR A 237 11.82 -6.67 22.33
CA THR A 237 11.04 -7.05 23.53
C THR A 237 10.89 -5.87 24.49
N ARG A 238 11.97 -5.16 24.79
CA ARG A 238 11.91 -3.95 25.64
C ARG A 238 11.07 -2.84 25.01
N ALA A 239 11.12 -2.69 23.68
CA ALA A 239 10.36 -1.67 22.97
C ALA A 239 8.85 -1.94 23.00
N ILE A 240 8.40 -3.18 22.76
CA ILE A 240 6.98 -3.54 22.85
C ILE A 240 6.46 -3.38 24.29
N ARG A 241 7.27 -3.71 25.31
CA ARG A 241 6.91 -3.48 26.73
C ARG A 241 6.68 -2.01 27.04
N LYS A 242 7.57 -1.13 26.57
CA LYS A 242 7.39 0.33 26.71
C LYS A 242 6.13 0.85 26.03
N CYS A 243 5.60 0.14 25.03
CA CYS A 243 4.36 0.48 24.35
C CYS A 243 3.10 -0.11 25.02
N GLY A 244 3.24 -0.81 26.15
CA GLY A 244 2.10 -1.37 26.91
C GLY A 244 1.55 -2.68 26.32
N VAL A 245 2.40 -3.50 25.72
CA VAL A 245 1.98 -4.80 25.14
C VAL A 245 1.44 -5.75 26.20
N VAL A 246 1.99 -5.73 27.43
CA VAL A 246 1.62 -6.64 28.52
C VAL A 246 0.17 -6.43 28.92
N GLU A 247 -0.22 -5.18 29.16
CA GLU A 247 -1.58 -4.81 29.55
C GLU A 247 -2.60 -5.17 28.46
N LYS A 248 -2.24 -4.98 27.18
CA LYS A 248 -3.11 -5.34 26.06
C LYS A 248 -3.27 -6.85 25.92
N LEU A 249 -2.19 -7.63 26.05
CA LEU A 249 -2.27 -9.09 26.02
C LEU A 249 -3.10 -9.64 27.17
N GLN A 250 -2.96 -9.09 28.39
CA GLN A 250 -3.81 -9.44 29.55
C GLN A 250 -5.31 -9.20 29.33
N VAL A 251 -5.68 -8.28 28.42
CA VAL A 251 -7.07 -8.09 27.99
C VAL A 251 -7.46 -9.18 27.00
N LEU A 252 -6.60 -9.49 26.03
CA LEU A 252 -6.86 -10.51 25.01
C LEU A 252 -6.95 -11.94 25.56
N THR A 253 -6.20 -12.29 26.62
CA THR A 253 -6.33 -13.58 27.33
C THR A 253 -7.67 -13.79 28.02
N LYS A 254 -8.52 -12.76 28.09
CA LYS A 254 -9.89 -12.84 28.63
C LYS A 254 -10.95 -12.80 27.54
N SER A 255 -10.53 -12.80 26.27
CA SER A 255 -11.47 -12.76 25.14
C SER A 255 -12.22 -14.08 25.01
N ASN A 256 -13.45 -14.00 24.49
CA ASN A 256 -14.24 -15.20 24.18
C ASN A 256 -13.76 -15.90 22.89
N ASN A 257 -12.85 -15.27 22.14
CA ASN A 257 -12.25 -15.88 20.97
C ASN A 257 -11.07 -16.75 21.43
N ARG A 258 -11.23 -18.07 21.29
CA ARG A 258 -10.26 -19.06 21.77
C ARG A 258 -8.89 -18.88 21.13
N ASP A 259 -8.83 -18.68 19.82
CA ASP A 259 -7.57 -18.55 19.08
C ASP A 259 -6.79 -17.32 19.55
N VAL A 260 -7.49 -16.20 19.78
CA VAL A 260 -6.91 -14.97 20.33
C VAL A 260 -6.43 -15.17 21.75
N SER A 261 -7.25 -15.77 22.61
CA SER A 261 -6.89 -15.99 24.01
C SER A 261 -5.65 -16.87 24.14
N GLU A 262 -5.61 -18.00 23.43
CA GLU A 262 -4.48 -18.93 23.46
C GLU A 262 -3.20 -18.29 22.90
N ALA A 263 -3.29 -17.59 21.75
CA ALA A 263 -2.13 -16.90 21.18
C ALA A 263 -1.61 -15.78 22.11
N ALA A 264 -2.52 -15.02 22.74
CA ALA A 264 -2.15 -13.96 23.67
C ALA A 264 -1.50 -14.51 24.94
N GLU A 265 -1.94 -15.66 25.46
CA GLU A 265 -1.33 -16.33 26.63
C GLU A 265 0.12 -16.74 26.33
N ILE A 266 0.35 -17.33 25.17
CA ILE A 266 1.69 -17.76 24.73
C ILE A 266 2.64 -16.56 24.64
N LEU A 267 2.22 -15.50 23.93
CA LEU A 267 3.05 -14.31 23.79
C LEU A 267 3.25 -13.60 25.13
N LEU A 268 2.21 -13.52 25.98
CA LEU A 268 2.28 -12.89 27.30
C LEU A 268 3.31 -13.60 28.19
N ALA A 269 3.32 -14.93 28.23
CA ALA A 269 4.29 -15.70 29.00
C ALA A 269 5.74 -15.33 28.61
N ARG A 270 5.99 -15.06 27.32
CA ARG A 270 7.30 -14.64 26.81
C ARG A 270 7.62 -13.19 27.17
N VAL A 271 6.65 -12.27 27.06
CA VAL A 271 6.92 -10.83 27.21
C VAL A 271 6.72 -10.30 28.62
N ALA A 272 6.28 -11.12 29.59
CA ALA A 272 6.07 -10.68 30.98
C ALA A 272 7.32 -10.78 31.87
N GLU A 273 8.37 -11.52 31.45
CA GLU A 273 9.60 -11.78 32.24
C GLU A 273 10.62 -10.63 32.23
#